data_AF-A0A2E6U672-F1
#
_entry.id   AF-A0A2E6U672-F1
#
_cell.length_a   1.000
_cell.length_b   1.000
_cell.length_c   1.000
_cell.angle_alpha   90.00
_cell.angle_beta   90.00
_cell.angle_gamma   90.00
#
_symmetry.space_group_name_H-M   'P 1'
#
loop_
_entity.id
_entity.type
_entity.pdbx_description
1 polymer ?
#
loop_
_entity_poly.entity_id
_entity_poly.type
_entity_poly.pdbx_seq_one_letter_code
_entity_poly.pdbx_strand_id
1 'polypeptide(L)'
;MDLPPRLQAQLDGAEGPTRQKGARLVVDLALTAGASSFVEVKDSHVSGVSVITGGDGLVRFLEDLTQEGGLGVSIPTTLNSAGCDADRMEEMDLGREGFLEAQLNIVDAYTKLGIRPTLSCTPYDRGEELEEGIACWAESNAVCFANSWTKMRTNRESGLSALATALTGFAPRWGLHLDRHRVPNIRVNVTAELRTLADYSILGDWIGAQAEPGWSMPWGPMPFILGLEAGMTFAERKALTAAAANYGTPMLWVDGVSDDPPLTRSEAEWAPPAGGWQGTLVFDEAALTKRKEELAPQGTVDLVVIGCPQASLEEIRLTASAVRAHAEMGARIPGGRLWMFTSRENHALAAADGSLALLEESGAVVLKDTCPEVTPYNRERFNHLLTNSMKAEHYLTSGLNRIPTSVADIEACVAHAFNPELVQGPRPNLGDRSHHVPQSNVSHQDAGCALAGEGLSSQPEYRVVGRAMVTDVPITYLGYVDRETGEIDERGHPLDGRPIEGKVLIYPKGSGSTVAPYVLMGLMYRGRGPTAIVNRDVCPLSLPAASLLGLPYAHGFDEDPCLAVNDGDLVEVVREAGGAVHLKVLERAEPQG
;
A
#
# COMPACT_ATOMS: atom_id res chain seq x y z
N MET A 1 27.90 -11.51 1.52
CA MET A 1 26.98 -10.49 2.09
C MET A 1 27.49 -10.19 3.49
N ASP A 2 27.74 -8.92 3.79
CA ASP A 2 28.30 -8.52 5.09
C ASP A 2 27.17 -8.36 6.10
N LEU A 3 26.94 -9.40 6.92
CA LEU A 3 25.95 -9.42 7.99
C LEU A 3 26.47 -8.66 9.23
N PRO A 4 25.76 -7.62 9.72
CA PRO A 4 26.12 -6.95 10.96
C PRO A 4 26.19 -7.96 12.13
N PRO A 5 27.17 -7.87 13.05
CA PRO A 5 27.33 -8.84 14.14
C PRO A 5 26.08 -9.03 15.00
N ARG A 6 25.34 -7.94 15.25
CA ARG A 6 24.07 -8.01 16.00
C ARG A 6 22.97 -8.73 15.23
N LEU A 7 22.85 -8.49 13.92
CA LEU A 7 21.88 -9.19 13.07
C LEU A 7 22.20 -10.69 12.99
N GLN A 8 23.48 -11.05 12.92
CA GLN A 8 23.91 -12.46 13.00
C GLN A 8 23.51 -13.09 14.36
N ALA A 9 23.76 -12.41 15.48
CA ALA A 9 23.35 -12.90 16.79
C ALA A 9 21.82 -13.08 16.91
N GLN A 10 21.03 -12.18 16.31
CA GLN A 10 19.57 -12.32 16.24
C GLN A 10 19.17 -13.53 15.39
N LEU A 11 19.82 -13.76 14.24
CA LEU A 11 19.61 -14.93 13.38
C LEU A 11 19.94 -16.24 14.10
N ASP A 12 20.98 -16.24 14.94
CA ASP A 12 21.38 -17.39 15.77
C ASP A 12 20.47 -17.61 16.99
N GLY A 13 19.50 -16.71 17.22
CA GLY A 13 18.52 -16.80 18.31
C GLY A 13 18.96 -16.20 19.64
N ALA A 14 20.09 -15.49 19.70
CA ALA A 14 20.64 -14.93 20.94
C ALA A 14 19.76 -13.83 21.57
N GLU A 15 18.91 -13.17 20.77
CA GLU A 15 17.94 -12.17 21.24
C GLU A 15 16.48 -12.69 21.26
N GLY A 16 16.30 -14.02 21.26
CA GLY A 16 15.00 -14.69 21.37
C GLY A 16 14.32 -14.99 20.03
N PRO A 17 13.30 -15.86 20.03
CA PRO A 17 12.64 -16.38 18.82
C PRO A 17 11.93 -15.29 18.00
N THR A 18 11.33 -14.29 18.66
CA THR A 18 10.66 -13.16 17.99
C THR A 18 11.63 -12.37 17.10
N ARG A 19 12.82 -12.01 17.62
CA ARG A 19 13.84 -11.30 16.82
C ARG A 19 14.53 -12.22 15.81
N GLN A 20 14.66 -13.51 16.10
CA GLN A 20 15.15 -14.50 15.14
C GLN A 20 14.23 -14.61 13.91
N LYS A 21 12.91 -14.63 14.10
CA LYS A 21 11.91 -14.55 13.02
C LYS A 21 12.13 -13.31 12.16
N GLY A 22 12.27 -12.14 12.78
CA GLY A 22 12.57 -10.89 12.08
C GLY A 22 13.89 -10.94 11.30
N ALA A 23 14.96 -11.46 11.92
CA ALA A 23 16.28 -11.55 11.30
C ALA A 23 16.27 -12.46 10.06
N ARG A 24 15.60 -13.62 10.12
CA ARG A 24 15.45 -14.51 8.95
C ARG A 24 14.79 -13.79 7.77
N LEU A 25 13.69 -13.08 8.02
CA LEU A 25 12.99 -12.33 6.97
C LEU A 25 13.87 -11.20 6.40
N VAL A 26 14.57 -10.43 7.25
CA VAL A 26 15.48 -9.37 6.80
C VAL A 26 16.60 -9.93 5.91
N VAL A 27 17.17 -11.10 6.25
CA VAL A 27 18.23 -11.75 5.46
C VAL A 27 17.69 -12.30 4.13
N ASP A 28 16.54 -12.97 4.14
CA ASP A 28 15.91 -13.44 2.90
C ASP A 28 15.61 -12.25 1.97
N LEU A 29 15.02 -11.18 2.49
CA LEU A 29 14.77 -9.96 1.71
C LEU A 29 16.06 -9.39 1.11
N ALA A 30 17.17 -9.42 1.85
CA ALA A 30 18.45 -8.93 1.36
C ALA A 30 18.99 -9.76 0.20
N LEU A 31 18.96 -11.08 0.32
CA LEU A 31 19.43 -11.98 -0.74
C LEU A 31 18.60 -11.81 -1.99
N THR A 32 17.28 -11.83 -1.81
CA THR A 32 16.33 -11.74 -2.91
C THR A 32 16.36 -10.36 -3.59
N ALA A 33 16.61 -9.28 -2.85
CA ALA A 33 16.83 -7.95 -3.43
C ALA A 33 18.22 -7.75 -4.07
N GLY A 34 19.10 -8.75 -4.02
CA GLY A 34 20.49 -8.63 -4.47
C GLY A 34 21.31 -7.62 -3.65
N ALA A 35 20.91 -7.37 -2.40
CA ALA A 35 21.60 -6.45 -1.51
C ALA A 35 22.94 -7.06 -1.06
N SER A 36 24.02 -6.28 -1.12
CA SER A 36 25.34 -6.73 -0.67
C SER A 36 25.60 -6.49 0.82
N SER A 37 24.79 -5.63 1.45
CA SER A 37 24.95 -5.14 2.82
C SER A 37 23.60 -4.74 3.43
N PHE A 38 23.62 -4.41 4.73
CA PHE A 38 22.47 -3.96 5.50
C PHE A 38 22.67 -2.51 5.98
N VAL A 39 21.59 -1.86 6.39
CA VAL A 39 21.59 -0.53 7.01
C VAL A 39 20.87 -0.57 8.34
N GLU A 40 21.38 0.20 9.30
CA GLU A 40 20.66 0.50 10.54
C GLU A 40 19.48 1.42 10.23
N VAL A 41 18.32 1.11 10.82
CA VAL A 41 17.08 1.86 10.61
C VAL A 41 16.76 2.65 11.86
N LYS A 42 16.40 3.92 11.68
CA LYS A 42 16.11 4.84 12.79
C LYS A 42 14.65 4.82 13.22
N ASP A 43 13.73 4.66 12.27
CA ASP A 43 12.29 4.73 12.51
C ASP A 43 11.57 3.72 11.61
N SER A 44 10.61 2.99 12.18
CA SER A 44 9.73 2.08 11.44
C SER A 44 8.27 2.48 11.61
N HIS A 45 7.49 2.29 10.54
CA HIS A 45 6.06 2.54 10.53
C HIS A 45 5.34 1.33 9.94
N VAL A 46 4.64 0.60 10.80
CA VAL A 46 4.06 -0.71 10.49
C VAL A 46 2.61 -0.56 10.03
N SER A 47 2.29 -1.22 8.90
CA SER A 47 0.93 -1.33 8.34
C SER A 47 0.33 -2.72 8.61
N GLY A 48 -0.98 -2.86 8.32
CA GLY A 48 -1.74 -4.06 8.63
C GLY A 48 -2.23 -4.01 10.07
N VAL A 49 -3.17 -3.10 10.32
CA VAL A 49 -3.70 -2.79 11.65
C VAL A 49 -5.22 -3.00 11.67
N SER A 50 -5.88 -2.78 10.54
CA SER A 50 -7.33 -2.97 10.43
C SER A 50 -7.71 -4.45 10.26
N VAL A 51 -8.80 -4.86 10.89
CA VAL A 51 -9.40 -6.21 10.75
C VAL A 51 -9.60 -6.56 9.28
N ILE A 52 -10.06 -5.63 8.44
CA ILE A 52 -10.28 -5.88 7.00
C ILE A 52 -8.99 -5.90 6.17
N THR A 53 -7.84 -5.57 6.75
CA THR A 53 -6.54 -5.60 6.05
C THR A 53 -5.63 -6.73 6.53
N GLY A 54 -5.65 -7.04 7.82
CA GLY A 54 -4.86 -8.12 8.42
C GLY A 54 -5.63 -9.42 8.62
N GLY A 55 -6.91 -9.34 8.96
CA GLY A 55 -7.76 -10.49 9.31
C GLY A 55 -7.16 -11.37 10.42
N ASP A 56 -7.66 -12.60 10.53
CA ASP A 56 -7.16 -13.57 11.51
C ASP A 56 -5.69 -13.95 11.28
N GLY A 57 -5.22 -13.83 10.04
CA GLY A 57 -3.83 -14.12 9.69
C GLY A 57 -2.84 -13.23 10.43
N LEU A 58 -3.14 -11.93 10.46
CA LEU A 58 -2.39 -10.98 11.26
C LEU A 58 -2.52 -11.28 12.76
N VAL A 59 -3.75 -11.47 13.26
CA VAL A 59 -4.01 -11.66 14.70
C VAL A 59 -3.20 -12.85 15.23
N ARG A 60 -3.34 -14.02 14.59
CA ARG A 60 -2.60 -15.22 15.00
C ARG A 60 -1.10 -15.04 14.91
N PHE A 61 -0.61 -14.36 13.88
CA PHE A 61 0.81 -14.08 13.77
C PHE A 61 1.33 -13.19 14.91
N LEU A 62 0.59 -12.14 15.30
CA LEU A 62 0.98 -11.30 16.43
C LEU A 62 0.87 -12.05 17.76
N GLU A 63 -0.12 -12.94 17.92
CA GLU A 63 -0.22 -13.84 19.06
C GLU A 63 0.99 -14.76 19.15
N ASP A 64 1.39 -15.40 18.05
CA ASP A 64 2.59 -16.25 17.99
C ASP A 64 3.85 -15.47 18.38
N LEU A 65 4.01 -14.24 17.87
CA LEU A 65 5.16 -13.39 18.19
C LEU A 65 5.21 -12.97 19.66
N THR A 66 4.06 -12.79 20.30
CA THR A 66 3.97 -12.36 21.71
C THR A 66 4.04 -13.53 22.69
N GLN A 67 3.50 -14.70 22.34
CA GLN A 67 3.50 -15.90 23.18
C GLN A 67 4.86 -16.60 23.25
N GLU A 68 5.64 -16.57 22.17
CA GLU A 68 6.95 -17.25 22.10
C GLU A 68 7.99 -16.69 23.08
N GLY A 69 7.71 -15.52 23.67
CA GLY A 69 8.63 -14.84 24.59
C GLY A 69 9.82 -14.24 23.85
N GLY A 70 10.15 -12.99 24.13
CA GLY A 70 11.23 -12.31 23.43
C GLY A 70 11.26 -10.82 23.70
N LEU A 71 12.32 -10.17 23.26
CA LEU A 71 12.38 -8.71 23.26
C LEU A 71 11.49 -8.20 22.12
N GLY A 72 10.70 -7.16 22.40
CA GLY A 72 9.90 -6.45 21.39
C GLY A 72 10.77 -5.70 20.37
N VAL A 73 10.18 -4.69 19.73
CA VAL A 73 10.89 -3.85 18.77
C VAL A 73 12.17 -3.25 19.36
N SER A 74 13.20 -3.10 18.52
CA SER A 74 14.52 -2.62 18.91
C SER A 74 14.79 -1.16 18.50
N ILE A 75 13.88 -0.56 17.73
CA ILE A 75 13.93 0.82 17.25
C ILE A 75 12.58 1.52 17.45
N PRO A 76 12.54 2.88 17.50
CA PRO A 76 11.29 3.63 17.48
C PRO A 76 10.36 3.14 16.37
N THR A 77 9.17 2.70 16.77
CA THR A 77 8.20 2.12 15.83
C THR A 77 6.81 2.67 16.12
N THR A 78 6.12 3.05 15.05
CA THR A 78 4.76 3.59 15.07
C THR A 78 3.81 2.73 14.25
N LEU A 79 2.51 2.91 14.46
CA LEU A 79 1.47 2.06 13.89
C LEU A 79 0.54 2.87 12.98
N ASN A 80 0.24 2.33 11.80
CA ASN A 80 -0.68 2.92 10.82
C ASN A 80 -2.13 2.89 11.35
N SER A 81 -3.06 3.54 10.65
CA SER A 81 -4.46 3.68 11.04
C SER A 81 -5.17 2.34 11.27
N ALA A 82 -5.96 2.29 12.34
CA ALA A 82 -6.90 1.22 12.66
C ALA A 82 -8.14 1.29 11.76
N GLY A 83 -8.95 0.23 11.76
CA GLY A 83 -10.18 0.17 10.97
C GLY A 83 -11.35 0.99 11.50
N CYS A 84 -11.24 1.55 12.71
CA CYS A 84 -12.28 2.36 13.32
C CYS A 84 -11.72 3.32 14.38
N ASP A 85 -12.49 4.36 14.67
CA ASP A 85 -12.33 5.19 15.85
C ASP A 85 -13.13 4.56 16.99
N ALA A 86 -12.45 4.12 18.04
CA ALA A 86 -13.08 3.46 19.18
C ALA A 86 -14.05 4.38 19.93
N ASP A 87 -13.83 5.69 19.87
CA ASP A 87 -14.66 6.69 20.56
C ASP A 87 -15.93 7.05 19.78
N ARG A 88 -16.03 6.66 18.49
CA ARG A 88 -17.07 7.09 17.54
C ARG A 88 -17.79 5.93 16.84
N MET A 89 -17.78 4.74 17.45
CA MET A 89 -18.34 3.53 16.85
C MET A 89 -19.84 3.61 16.55
N GLU A 90 -20.60 4.35 17.37
CA GLU A 90 -22.04 4.54 17.16
C GLU A 90 -22.30 5.37 15.90
N GLU A 91 -21.57 6.48 15.71
CA GLU A 91 -21.71 7.33 14.53
C GLU A 91 -21.18 6.66 13.25
N MET A 92 -20.10 5.88 13.38
CA MET A 92 -19.54 5.13 12.26
C MET A 92 -20.47 4.02 11.77
N ASP A 93 -21.25 3.38 12.66
CA ASP A 93 -22.23 2.33 12.35
C ASP A 93 -21.75 1.37 11.25
N LEU A 94 -20.67 0.63 11.54
CA LEU A 94 -19.94 -0.16 10.56
C LEU A 94 -20.71 -1.39 10.03
N GLY A 95 -21.90 -1.69 10.56
CA GLY A 95 -22.70 -2.84 10.15
C GLY A 95 -22.03 -4.19 10.43
N ARG A 96 -21.09 -4.27 11.39
CA ARG A 96 -20.37 -5.49 11.75
C ARG A 96 -20.26 -5.65 13.26
N GLU A 97 -20.90 -6.69 13.78
CA GLU A 97 -20.79 -7.10 15.18
C GLU A 97 -19.36 -7.56 15.50
N GLY A 98 -18.88 -7.26 16.72
CA GLY A 98 -17.54 -7.68 17.19
C GLY A 98 -16.36 -6.94 16.54
N PHE A 99 -16.58 -6.00 15.61
CA PHE A 99 -15.49 -5.33 14.90
C PHE A 99 -14.56 -4.55 15.82
N LEU A 100 -15.11 -3.78 16.77
CA LEU A 100 -14.32 -3.00 17.73
C LEU A 100 -13.42 -3.91 18.58
N GLU A 101 -13.96 -5.01 19.09
CA GLU A 101 -13.20 -5.95 19.93
C GLU A 101 -12.03 -6.57 19.14
N ALA A 102 -12.30 -7.06 17.93
CA ALA A 102 -11.26 -7.58 17.05
C ALA A 102 -10.19 -6.51 16.72
N GLN A 103 -10.61 -5.27 16.49
CA GLN A 103 -9.72 -4.14 16.21
C GLN A 103 -8.82 -3.81 17.42
N LEU A 104 -9.38 -3.77 18.62
CA LEU A 104 -8.63 -3.50 19.85
C LEU A 104 -7.63 -4.62 20.17
N ASN A 105 -7.98 -5.89 19.88
CA ASN A 105 -7.07 -7.02 20.06
C ASN A 105 -5.82 -6.90 19.16
N ILE A 106 -5.98 -6.44 17.91
CA ILE A 106 -4.83 -6.19 17.01
C ILE A 106 -3.92 -5.09 17.57
N VAL A 107 -4.51 -3.97 18.01
CA VAL A 107 -3.76 -2.82 18.55
C VAL A 107 -3.02 -3.21 19.84
N ASP A 108 -3.67 -3.96 20.72
CA ASP A 108 -3.06 -4.47 21.96
C ASP A 108 -1.89 -5.42 21.67
N ALA A 109 -2.03 -6.31 20.69
CA ALA A 109 -0.97 -7.24 20.29
C ALA A 109 0.29 -6.50 19.77
N TYR A 110 0.12 -5.46 18.94
CA TYR A 110 1.24 -4.60 18.54
C TYR A 110 1.83 -3.82 19.71
N THR A 111 0.99 -3.31 20.62
CA THR A 111 1.43 -2.56 21.80
C THR A 111 2.29 -3.44 22.72
N LYS A 112 1.93 -4.72 22.89
CA LYS A 112 2.72 -5.72 23.62
C LYS A 112 4.10 -5.98 23.01
N LEU A 113 4.27 -5.76 21.70
CA LEU A 113 5.57 -5.79 21.03
C LEU A 113 6.40 -4.50 21.24
N GLY A 114 5.88 -3.52 21.97
CA GLY A 114 6.54 -2.24 22.23
C GLY A 114 6.34 -1.20 21.12
N ILE A 115 5.40 -1.42 20.20
CA ILE A 115 5.07 -0.47 19.13
C ILE A 115 4.14 0.61 19.69
N ARG A 116 4.39 1.87 19.32
CA ARG A 116 3.53 2.99 19.73
C ARG A 116 2.27 3.03 18.85
N PRO A 117 1.06 2.92 19.42
CA PRO A 117 -0.19 2.95 18.67
C PRO A 117 -0.58 4.39 18.33
N THR A 118 0.19 5.03 17.43
CA THR A 118 -0.13 6.37 16.88
C THR A 118 -1.37 6.34 15.99
N LEU A 119 -1.65 5.19 15.39
CA LEU A 119 -2.84 4.90 14.56
C LEU A 119 -3.04 5.94 13.45
N SER A 120 -1.97 6.25 12.73
CA SER A 120 -1.97 7.30 11.72
C SER A 120 -1.28 6.90 10.43
N CYS A 121 -1.92 7.15 9.30
CA CYS A 121 -1.33 6.98 7.97
C CYS A 121 -0.45 8.16 7.53
N THR A 122 -0.25 9.15 8.41
CA THR A 122 0.64 10.30 8.23
C THR A 122 1.67 10.35 9.35
N PRO A 123 2.60 9.37 9.45
CA PRO A 123 3.60 9.33 10.53
C PRO A 123 4.55 10.54 10.54
N TYR A 124 4.62 11.28 9.43
CA TYR A 124 5.37 12.52 9.26
C TYR A 124 4.61 13.77 9.75
N ASP A 125 3.32 13.66 10.07
CA ASP A 125 2.45 14.77 10.51
C ASP A 125 2.09 14.63 12.01
N ARG A 126 3.12 14.52 12.85
CA ARG A 126 2.98 14.28 14.31
C ARG A 126 3.56 15.40 15.19
N GLY A 127 3.93 16.53 14.60
CA GLY A 127 4.56 17.65 15.31
C GLY A 127 5.97 17.35 15.84
N GLU A 128 6.57 16.23 15.43
CA GLU A 128 7.96 15.87 15.73
C GLU A 128 8.84 16.14 14.51
N GLU A 129 10.05 16.63 14.74
CA GLU A 129 11.05 16.75 13.68
C GLU A 129 11.58 15.37 13.31
N LEU A 130 11.51 15.01 12.03
CA LEU A 130 12.05 13.76 11.53
C LEU A 130 13.58 13.88 11.41
N GLU A 131 14.30 13.00 12.09
CA GLU A 131 15.76 12.92 11.96
C GLU A 131 16.17 12.55 10.53
N GLU A 132 17.36 12.97 10.10
CA GLU A 132 17.99 12.44 8.90
C GLU A 132 18.39 10.96 9.10
N GLY A 133 18.12 10.11 8.10
CA GLY A 133 18.53 8.70 8.15
C GLY A 133 17.70 7.76 7.28
N ILE A 134 17.73 6.47 7.65
CA ILE A 134 16.94 5.43 7.00
C ILE A 134 15.68 5.15 7.81
N ALA A 135 14.54 5.16 7.12
CA ALA A 135 13.25 4.71 7.63
C ALA A 135 12.82 3.41 6.94
N CYS A 136 11.91 2.68 7.58
CA CYS A 136 11.25 1.51 6.99
C CYS A 136 9.73 1.64 7.16
N TRP A 137 9.08 2.28 6.18
CA TRP A 137 7.67 2.67 6.27
C TRP A 137 6.80 1.88 5.29
N ALA A 138 5.75 1.24 5.82
CA ALA A 138 4.84 0.41 5.05
C ALA A 138 3.61 1.16 4.48
N GLU A 139 3.58 2.49 4.63
CA GLU A 139 2.52 3.38 4.12
C GLU A 139 3.02 4.13 2.87
N SER A 140 2.32 3.96 1.74
CA SER A 140 2.78 4.45 0.43
C SER A 140 2.89 5.97 0.37
N ASN A 141 1.92 6.69 0.95
CA ASN A 141 1.96 8.15 0.96
C ASN A 141 3.14 8.68 1.80
N ALA A 142 3.41 8.01 2.93
CA ALA A 142 4.48 8.38 3.83
C ALA A 142 5.87 8.14 3.21
N VAL A 143 6.03 7.07 2.44
CA VAL A 143 7.25 6.79 1.67
C VAL A 143 7.55 7.93 0.69
N CYS A 144 6.57 8.33 -0.12
CA CYS A 144 6.73 9.40 -1.10
C CYS A 144 7.01 10.74 -0.41
N PHE A 145 6.28 11.05 0.66
CA PHE A 145 6.47 12.28 1.44
C PHE A 145 7.87 12.35 2.07
N ALA A 146 8.30 11.28 2.76
CA ALA A 146 9.61 11.21 3.39
C ALA A 146 10.74 11.42 2.40
N ASN A 147 10.73 10.68 1.29
CA ASN A 147 11.79 10.77 0.31
C ASN A 147 11.86 12.14 -0.38
N SER A 148 10.73 12.84 -0.57
CA SER A 148 10.65 14.08 -1.35
C SER A 148 10.84 15.35 -0.52
N TRP A 149 10.35 15.35 0.73
CA TRP A 149 10.25 16.57 1.56
C TRP A 149 11.10 16.54 2.82
N THR A 150 11.78 15.43 3.09
CA THR A 150 12.56 15.24 4.31
C THR A 150 13.94 14.68 3.98
N LYS A 151 14.80 14.57 4.98
CA LYS A 151 16.12 13.91 4.84
C LYS A 151 16.05 12.40 5.15
N MET A 152 14.85 11.85 5.35
CA MET A 152 14.64 10.41 5.51
C MET A 152 14.67 9.70 4.16
N ARG A 153 15.18 8.47 4.18
CA ARG A 153 15.21 7.59 3.02
C ARG A 153 14.53 6.28 3.35
N THR A 154 13.59 5.87 2.52
CA THR A 154 12.85 4.62 2.70
C THR A 154 12.51 4.01 1.36
N ASN A 155 12.52 2.68 1.28
CA ASN A 155 11.88 1.95 0.20
C ASN A 155 10.37 1.87 0.42
N ARG A 156 9.66 1.32 -0.57
CA ARG A 156 8.26 0.90 -0.42
C ARG A 156 8.23 -0.45 0.29
N GLU A 157 8.02 -0.41 1.60
CA GLU A 157 8.10 -1.59 2.47
C GLU A 157 6.74 -2.28 2.65
N SER A 158 6.76 -3.57 2.94
CA SER A 158 5.56 -4.34 3.34
C SER A 158 5.29 -4.18 4.84
N GLY A 159 4.06 -4.47 5.28
CA GLY A 159 3.76 -4.50 6.73
C GLY A 159 4.69 -5.44 7.50
N LEU A 160 5.00 -6.60 6.91
CA LEU A 160 5.90 -7.60 7.51
C LEU A 160 7.39 -7.21 7.45
N SER A 161 7.86 -6.57 6.37
CA SER A 161 9.25 -6.11 6.30
C SER A 161 9.51 -4.92 7.24
N ALA A 162 8.53 -4.02 7.40
CA ALA A 162 8.57 -2.96 8.40
C ALA A 162 8.60 -3.51 9.83
N LEU A 163 7.80 -4.54 10.12
CA LEU A 163 7.81 -5.20 11.44
C LEU A 163 9.12 -5.97 11.68
N ALA A 164 9.63 -6.71 10.70
CA ALA A 164 10.90 -7.42 10.83
C ALA A 164 12.08 -6.44 11.04
N THR A 165 12.05 -5.31 10.35
CA THR A 165 12.99 -4.21 10.57
C THR A 165 12.83 -3.61 11.96
N ALA A 166 11.59 -3.40 12.43
CA ALA A 166 11.33 -2.90 13.77
C ALA A 166 11.88 -3.84 14.87
N LEU A 167 11.75 -5.15 14.67
CA LEU A 167 12.27 -6.16 15.60
C LEU A 167 13.80 -6.19 15.62
N THR A 168 14.44 -6.11 14.46
CA THR A 168 15.90 -6.32 14.31
C THR A 168 16.73 -5.05 14.43
N GLY A 169 16.18 -3.92 13.97
CA GLY A 169 16.87 -2.64 13.80
C GLY A 169 17.60 -2.51 12.45
N PHE A 170 17.45 -3.49 11.56
CA PHE A 170 18.18 -3.55 10.29
C PHE A 170 17.23 -3.77 9.12
N ALA A 171 17.55 -3.14 7.99
CA ALA A 171 16.93 -3.42 6.70
C ALA A 171 18.02 -3.71 5.65
N PRO A 172 17.69 -4.41 4.56
CA PRO A 172 18.62 -4.57 3.45
C PRO A 172 19.00 -3.20 2.84
N ARG A 173 20.24 -3.06 2.37
CA ARG A 173 20.71 -1.85 1.68
C ARG A 173 20.47 -1.97 0.17
N TRP A 174 19.31 -1.51 -0.30
CA TRP A 174 18.88 -1.61 -1.69
C TRP A 174 17.92 -0.50 -2.10
N GLY A 175 17.51 -0.47 -3.37
CA GLY A 175 16.50 0.47 -3.87
C GLY A 175 16.87 1.93 -3.62
N LEU A 176 15.94 2.70 -3.07
CA LEU A 176 16.07 4.13 -2.75
C LEU A 176 17.00 4.43 -1.57
N HIS A 177 17.55 3.42 -0.90
CA HIS A 177 18.66 3.62 0.03
C HIS A 177 19.95 4.02 -0.69
N LEU A 178 20.03 3.82 -2.01
CA LEU A 178 21.21 4.04 -2.84
C LEU A 178 21.04 5.27 -3.74
N ASP A 179 21.99 6.21 -3.70
CA ASP A 179 21.92 7.46 -4.48
C ASP A 179 21.77 7.22 -5.98
N ARG A 180 22.45 6.20 -6.51
CA ARG A 180 22.40 5.83 -7.93
C ARG A 180 20.99 5.47 -8.44
N HIS A 181 20.05 5.17 -7.55
CA HIS A 181 18.66 4.86 -7.93
C HIS A 181 17.71 6.05 -7.72
N ARG A 182 18.14 7.11 -7.03
CA ARG A 182 17.33 8.30 -6.74
C ARG A 182 17.51 9.36 -7.83
N VAL A 183 17.16 9.01 -9.06
CA VAL A 183 17.30 9.87 -10.23
C VAL A 183 15.93 10.04 -10.88
N PRO A 184 15.49 11.27 -11.22
CA PRO A 184 14.19 11.44 -11.86
C PRO A 184 14.15 10.78 -13.23
N ASN A 185 13.00 10.21 -13.60
CA ASN A 185 12.81 9.49 -14.86
C ASN A 185 11.71 10.06 -15.75
N ILE A 186 10.84 10.92 -15.22
CA ILE A 186 9.79 11.62 -15.97
C ILE A 186 9.97 13.13 -15.76
N ARG A 187 9.85 13.92 -16.83
CA ARG A 187 9.75 15.39 -16.73
C ARG A 187 8.30 15.81 -16.81
N VAL A 188 7.84 16.65 -15.89
CA VAL A 188 6.46 17.15 -15.86
C VAL A 188 6.47 18.67 -15.87
N ASN A 189 5.92 19.29 -16.90
CA ASN A 189 5.72 20.74 -16.96
C ASN A 189 4.26 21.05 -16.59
N VAL A 190 4.06 21.72 -15.45
CA VAL A 190 2.75 22.18 -15.02
C VAL A 190 2.53 23.59 -15.55
N THR A 191 1.45 23.77 -16.30
CA THR A 191 1.02 25.07 -16.84
C THR A 191 -0.40 25.45 -16.41
N ALA A 192 -1.14 24.50 -15.81
CA ALA A 192 -2.41 24.75 -15.12
C ALA A 192 -2.19 25.56 -13.84
N GLU A 193 -3.17 26.37 -13.46
CA GLU A 193 -3.16 27.09 -12.18
C GLU A 193 -3.84 26.23 -11.11
N LEU A 194 -3.05 25.67 -10.19
CA LEU A 194 -3.55 24.83 -9.10
C LEU A 194 -3.95 25.72 -7.92
N ARG A 195 -5.22 25.66 -7.49
CA ARG A 195 -5.78 26.57 -6.46
C ARG A 195 -6.27 25.84 -5.21
N THR A 196 -6.54 24.55 -5.34
CA THR A 196 -7.16 23.74 -4.27
C THR A 196 -6.33 22.50 -3.99
N LEU A 197 -6.46 21.93 -2.79
CA LEU A 197 -5.80 20.66 -2.44
C LEU A 197 -6.19 19.52 -3.39
N ALA A 198 -7.41 19.54 -3.92
CA ALA A 198 -7.87 18.59 -4.92
C ALA A 198 -7.09 18.71 -6.23
N ASP A 199 -6.65 19.91 -6.63
CA ASP A 199 -5.85 20.11 -7.85
C ASP A 199 -4.48 19.43 -7.75
N TYR A 200 -3.80 19.60 -6.61
CA TYR A 200 -2.53 18.92 -6.33
C TYR A 200 -2.70 17.41 -6.24
N SER A 201 -3.81 16.95 -5.65
CA SER A 201 -4.16 15.53 -5.62
C SER A 201 -4.39 14.96 -7.03
N ILE A 202 -5.12 15.68 -7.88
CA ILE A 202 -5.35 15.31 -9.28
C ILE A 202 -4.04 15.27 -10.06
N LEU A 203 -3.15 16.27 -9.89
CA LEU A 203 -1.84 16.29 -10.55
C LEU A 203 -1.02 15.03 -10.19
N GLY A 204 -0.93 14.71 -8.90
CA GLY A 204 -0.16 13.55 -8.43
C GLY A 204 -0.64 12.24 -9.05
N ASP A 205 -1.96 12.01 -9.02
CA ASP A 205 -2.59 10.84 -9.63
C ASP A 205 -2.39 10.81 -11.15
N TRP A 206 -2.62 11.95 -11.81
CA TRP A 206 -2.53 12.08 -13.26
C TRP A 206 -1.16 11.72 -13.81
N ILE A 207 -0.07 12.14 -13.15
CA ILE A 207 1.31 11.84 -13.58
C ILE A 207 1.52 10.33 -13.71
N GLY A 208 1.12 9.57 -12.68
CA GLY A 208 1.26 8.12 -12.65
C GLY A 208 0.39 7.42 -13.69
N ALA A 209 -0.81 7.93 -13.91
CA ALA A 209 -1.75 7.43 -14.92
C ALA A 209 -1.24 7.58 -16.38
N GLN A 210 -0.19 8.39 -16.61
CA GLN A 210 0.41 8.56 -17.95
C GLN A 210 1.48 7.51 -18.28
N ALA A 211 1.78 6.56 -17.38
CA ALA A 211 2.83 5.57 -17.63
C ALA A 211 2.54 4.70 -18.86
N GLU A 212 3.50 4.61 -19.78
CA GLU A 212 3.36 3.82 -21.00
C GLU A 212 4.07 2.45 -20.88
N PRO A 213 3.59 1.39 -21.56
CA PRO A 213 4.18 0.04 -21.49
C PRO A 213 5.67 -0.06 -21.84
N GLY A 214 6.22 0.93 -22.56
CA GLY A 214 7.63 0.96 -22.95
C GLY A 214 8.57 1.61 -21.93
N TRP A 215 8.05 2.23 -20.86
CA TRP A 215 8.89 2.95 -19.90
C TRP A 215 9.58 1.98 -18.94
N SER A 216 10.90 2.09 -18.82
CA SER A 216 11.69 1.30 -17.90
C SER A 216 11.88 2.04 -16.58
N MET A 217 11.06 1.71 -15.59
CA MET A 217 11.04 2.37 -14.29
C MET A 217 11.08 1.31 -13.16
N PRO A 218 12.24 0.65 -12.93
CA PRO A 218 12.35 -0.48 -12.00
C PRO A 218 12.02 -0.10 -10.54
N TRP A 219 12.12 1.19 -10.21
CA TRP A 219 11.82 1.75 -8.88
C TRP A 219 10.50 2.53 -8.84
N GLY A 220 9.71 2.49 -9.91
CA GLY A 220 8.48 3.29 -10.07
C GLY A 220 8.70 4.65 -10.74
N PRO A 221 7.61 5.36 -11.07
CA PRO A 221 7.68 6.72 -11.60
C PRO A 221 8.33 7.65 -10.58
N MET A 222 9.28 8.46 -11.03
CA MET A 222 10.04 9.39 -10.20
C MET A 222 10.08 10.74 -10.93
N PRO A 223 8.99 11.53 -10.83
CA PRO A 223 8.82 12.72 -11.64
C PRO A 223 9.66 13.89 -11.13
N PHE A 224 10.20 14.67 -12.07
CA PHE A 224 10.71 16.00 -11.83
C PHE A 224 9.70 17.03 -12.37
N ILE A 225 9.11 17.79 -11.45
CA ILE A 225 7.98 18.68 -11.69
C ILE A 225 8.47 20.13 -11.76
N LEU A 226 8.08 20.82 -12.82
CA LEU A 226 8.38 22.21 -13.12
C LEU A 226 7.07 23.01 -13.16
N GLY A 227 7.13 24.30 -12.83
CA GLY A 227 6.01 25.23 -12.97
C GLY A 227 5.04 25.30 -11.78
N LEU A 228 5.39 24.70 -10.64
CA LEU A 228 4.68 24.92 -9.37
C LEU A 228 5.26 26.11 -8.60
N GLU A 229 4.46 26.69 -7.70
CA GLU A 229 4.88 27.83 -6.90
C GLU A 229 5.87 27.44 -5.81
N ALA A 230 6.87 28.28 -5.54
CA ALA A 230 7.88 28.03 -4.49
C ALA A 230 7.27 27.93 -3.07
N GLY A 231 6.08 28.51 -2.86
CA GLY A 231 5.41 28.65 -1.58
C GLY A 231 4.54 27.48 -1.15
N MET A 232 4.64 26.30 -1.78
CA MET A 232 3.73 25.17 -1.52
C MET A 232 3.57 24.88 -0.02
N THR A 233 2.33 24.80 0.44
CA THR A 233 1.99 24.51 1.84
C THR A 233 2.26 23.04 2.18
N PHE A 234 2.20 22.72 3.47
CA PHE A 234 2.33 21.34 3.92
C PHE A 234 1.20 20.46 3.37
N ALA A 235 -0.05 20.96 3.37
CA ALA A 235 -1.18 20.20 2.85
C ALA A 235 -1.10 19.96 1.33
N GLU A 236 -0.59 20.92 0.56
CA GLU A 236 -0.40 20.77 -0.89
C GLU A 236 0.67 19.71 -1.22
N ARG A 237 1.82 19.76 -0.52
CA ARG A 237 2.87 18.73 -0.61
C ARG A 237 2.36 17.34 -0.25
N LYS A 238 1.55 17.26 0.83
CA LYS A 238 0.88 16.04 1.28
C LYS A 238 -0.07 15.50 0.20
N ALA A 239 -0.96 16.34 -0.32
CA ALA A 239 -1.94 15.96 -1.34
C ALA A 239 -1.26 15.45 -2.64
N LEU A 240 -0.22 16.16 -3.11
CA LEU A 240 0.53 15.79 -4.32
C LEU A 240 1.21 14.42 -4.17
N THR A 241 2.02 14.25 -3.12
CA THR A 241 2.78 13.00 -2.90
C THR A 241 1.87 11.81 -2.60
N ALA A 242 0.78 12.03 -1.86
CA ALA A 242 -0.16 10.97 -1.52
C ALA A 242 -0.85 10.38 -2.75
N ALA A 243 -1.30 11.23 -3.68
CA ALA A 243 -1.93 10.79 -4.91
C ALA A 243 -0.92 10.19 -5.90
N ALA A 244 0.29 10.76 -6.01
CA ALA A 244 1.36 10.19 -6.84
C ALA A 244 1.73 8.75 -6.39
N ALA A 245 1.64 8.46 -5.09
CA ALA A 245 1.92 7.15 -4.55
C ALA A 245 0.91 6.06 -4.99
N ASN A 246 -0.29 6.42 -5.49
CA ASN A 246 -1.28 5.48 -6.04
C ASN A 246 -0.67 4.62 -7.17
N TYR A 247 0.16 5.25 -8.01
CA TYR A 247 0.85 4.61 -9.14
C TYR A 247 2.28 4.19 -8.78
N GLY A 248 2.58 4.05 -7.48
CA GLY A 248 3.86 3.56 -7.01
C GLY A 248 5.01 4.55 -7.10
N THR A 249 4.74 5.87 -7.18
CA THR A 249 5.77 6.91 -7.06
C THR A 249 6.40 6.85 -5.67
N PRO A 250 7.69 6.49 -5.53
CA PRO A 250 8.34 6.43 -4.21
C PRO A 250 8.97 7.76 -3.80
N MET A 251 9.17 8.68 -4.76
CA MET A 251 9.85 9.96 -4.61
C MET A 251 9.54 10.85 -5.81
N LEU A 252 9.46 12.17 -5.59
CA LEU A 252 9.38 13.19 -6.64
C LEU A 252 10.28 14.39 -6.30
N TRP A 253 10.52 15.23 -7.29
CA TRP A 253 11.20 16.53 -7.13
C TRP A 253 10.30 17.63 -7.68
N VAL A 254 10.32 18.79 -7.03
CA VAL A 254 9.62 20.00 -7.47
C VAL A 254 10.62 21.14 -7.52
N ASP A 255 10.87 21.66 -8.73
CA ASP A 255 11.83 22.75 -8.96
C ASP A 255 11.49 23.97 -8.09
N GLY A 256 12.49 24.46 -7.34
CA GLY A 256 12.34 25.60 -6.44
C GLY A 256 11.61 25.31 -5.11
N VAL A 257 11.15 24.08 -4.86
CA VAL A 257 10.46 23.69 -3.61
C VAL A 257 11.20 22.58 -2.86
N SER A 258 11.56 21.48 -3.54
CA SER A 258 12.35 20.38 -2.95
C SER A 258 13.85 20.67 -3.03
N ASP A 259 14.68 19.81 -2.44
CA ASP A 259 16.10 19.77 -2.81
C ASP A 259 16.24 19.52 -4.32
N ASP A 260 17.31 20.02 -4.91
CA ASP A 260 17.60 19.82 -6.32
C ASP A 260 17.81 18.33 -6.64
N PRO A 261 17.29 17.83 -7.78
CA PRO A 261 17.57 16.48 -8.23
C PRO A 261 19.06 16.32 -8.59
N PRO A 262 19.59 15.08 -8.67
CA PRO A 262 20.97 14.83 -9.09
C PRO A 262 21.14 15.00 -10.61
N LEU A 263 20.76 16.17 -11.12
CA LEU A 263 20.86 16.60 -12.50
C LEU A 263 21.79 17.81 -12.59
N THR A 264 22.38 18.02 -13.76
CA THR A 264 23.17 19.23 -14.00
C THR A 264 22.25 20.36 -14.45
N ARG A 265 22.37 21.53 -13.83
CA ARG A 265 21.69 22.75 -14.26
C ARG A 265 22.66 23.63 -15.05
N SER A 266 22.30 23.98 -16.28
CA SER A 266 23.01 24.95 -17.10
C SER A 266 22.12 26.18 -17.27
N GLU A 267 22.57 27.33 -16.77
CA GLU A 267 21.74 28.54 -16.67
C GLU A 267 20.41 28.27 -15.94
N ALA A 268 19.30 28.23 -16.68
CA ALA A 268 17.94 27.98 -16.19
C ALA A 268 17.34 26.64 -16.66
N GLU A 269 18.11 25.80 -17.37
CA GLU A 269 17.63 24.51 -17.86
C GLU A 269 18.31 23.34 -17.15
N TRP A 270 17.49 22.32 -16.86
CA TRP A 270 17.93 21.05 -16.30
C TRP A 270 18.27 20.07 -17.41
N ALA A 271 19.51 19.58 -17.40
CA ALA A 271 19.92 18.51 -18.29
C ALA A 271 19.16 17.21 -17.98
N PRO A 272 18.82 16.39 -18.99
CA PRO A 272 18.17 15.10 -18.76
C PRO A 272 19.07 14.14 -17.96
N PRO A 273 18.48 13.15 -17.26
CA PRO A 273 19.25 12.10 -16.60
C PRO A 273 20.06 11.27 -17.61
N ALA A 274 21.06 10.55 -17.12
CA ALA A 274 21.80 9.58 -17.93
C ALA A 274 20.81 8.50 -18.46
N GLY A 275 20.64 8.44 -19.78
CA GLY A 275 19.63 7.59 -20.43
C GLY A 275 18.39 8.33 -20.96
N GLY A 276 18.26 9.63 -20.66
CA GLY A 276 17.14 10.46 -21.12
C GLY A 276 15.88 10.28 -20.27
N TRP A 277 14.90 11.15 -20.50
CA TRP A 277 13.57 11.04 -19.90
C TRP A 277 12.82 9.84 -20.47
N GLN A 278 12.16 9.06 -19.62
CA GLN A 278 11.20 8.05 -20.06
C GLN A 278 9.96 8.72 -20.68
N GLY A 279 9.53 9.84 -20.10
CA GLY A 279 8.43 10.65 -20.62
C GLY A 279 8.61 12.14 -20.30
N THR A 280 8.07 13.00 -21.17
CA THR A 280 7.88 14.43 -20.90
C THR A 280 6.40 14.76 -20.99
N LEU A 281 5.82 15.17 -19.87
CA LEU A 281 4.40 15.40 -19.69
C LEU A 281 4.11 16.90 -19.56
N VAL A 282 2.94 17.33 -20.04
CA VAL A 282 2.42 18.68 -19.84
C VAL A 282 1.07 18.57 -19.16
N PHE A 283 0.96 19.15 -17.96
CA PHE A 283 -0.31 19.26 -17.24
C PHE A 283 -0.84 20.68 -17.39
N ASP A 284 -1.82 20.86 -18.27
CA ASP A 284 -2.42 22.16 -18.59
C ASP A 284 -3.86 22.27 -18.04
N GLU A 285 -4.45 23.45 -18.22
CA GLU A 285 -5.81 23.74 -17.73
C GLU A 285 -6.86 22.81 -18.34
N ALA A 286 -6.64 22.34 -19.58
CA ALA A 286 -7.54 21.41 -20.24
C ALA A 286 -7.47 20.02 -19.59
N ALA A 287 -6.27 19.53 -19.26
CA ALA A 287 -6.07 18.29 -18.52
C ALA A 287 -6.71 18.37 -17.12
N LEU A 288 -6.50 19.46 -16.38
CA LEU A 288 -7.11 19.67 -15.06
C LEU A 288 -8.64 19.69 -15.15
N THR A 289 -9.20 20.50 -16.06
CA THR A 289 -10.65 20.62 -16.26
C THR A 289 -11.27 19.28 -16.61
N LYS A 290 -10.69 18.58 -17.58
CA LYS A 290 -11.16 17.25 -18.00
C LYS A 290 -11.19 16.27 -16.83
N ARG A 291 -10.13 16.22 -16.03
CA ARG A 291 -10.08 15.32 -14.87
C ARG A 291 -11.13 15.68 -13.82
N LYS A 292 -11.34 16.97 -13.53
CA LYS A 292 -12.42 17.41 -12.64
C LYS A 292 -13.80 16.96 -13.12
N GLU A 293 -14.08 17.12 -14.42
CA GLU A 293 -15.36 16.69 -15.00
C GLU A 293 -15.56 15.17 -14.91
N GLU A 294 -14.51 14.39 -15.18
CA GLU A 294 -14.53 12.92 -15.10
C GLU A 294 -14.74 12.40 -13.66
N LEU A 295 -14.23 13.15 -12.66
CA LEU A 295 -14.27 12.79 -11.25
C LEU A 295 -15.48 13.37 -10.51
N ALA A 296 -16.18 14.34 -11.08
CA ALA A 296 -17.31 15.00 -10.44
C ALA A 296 -18.47 14.04 -10.17
N PRO A 297 -19.21 14.21 -9.06
CA PRO A 297 -20.34 13.36 -8.73
C PRO A 297 -21.44 13.44 -9.79
N GLN A 298 -21.80 12.29 -10.38
CA GLN A 298 -22.82 12.15 -11.43
C GLN A 298 -24.18 11.65 -10.90
N GLY A 299 -24.33 11.44 -9.60
CA GLY A 299 -25.53 10.90 -8.98
C GLY A 299 -25.55 11.10 -7.48
N THR A 300 -26.53 10.50 -6.80
CA THR A 300 -26.71 10.65 -5.34
C THR A 300 -25.43 10.32 -4.59
N VAL A 301 -24.88 11.30 -3.88
CA VAL A 301 -23.78 11.11 -2.90
C VAL A 301 -24.43 10.66 -1.60
N ASP A 302 -23.90 9.63 -0.95
CA ASP A 302 -24.40 9.14 0.35
C ASP A 302 -23.58 9.71 1.52
N LEU A 303 -22.26 9.83 1.37
CA LEU A 303 -21.35 10.30 2.41
C LEU A 303 -20.20 11.11 1.81
N VAL A 304 -19.87 12.21 2.46
CA VAL A 304 -18.69 13.03 2.14
C VAL A 304 -17.56 12.64 3.09
N VAL A 305 -16.38 12.38 2.54
CA VAL A 305 -15.19 11.91 3.26
C VAL A 305 -14.00 12.82 2.97
N ILE A 306 -13.49 13.49 4.00
CA ILE A 306 -12.31 14.37 3.93
C ILE A 306 -11.18 13.80 4.79
N GLY A 307 -9.93 13.91 4.32
CA GLY A 307 -8.75 13.43 5.04
C GLY A 307 -8.26 12.05 4.60
N CYS A 308 -7.85 11.93 3.34
CA CYS A 308 -7.07 10.79 2.86
C CYS A 308 -5.82 11.27 2.09
N PRO A 309 -4.60 11.10 2.62
CA PRO A 309 -4.28 10.60 3.94
C PRO A 309 -4.86 11.54 5.02
N GLN A 310 -4.87 11.09 6.29
CA GLN A 310 -5.50 11.79 7.41
C GLN A 310 -5.27 13.31 7.36
N ALA A 311 -6.34 14.07 7.58
CA ALA A 311 -6.39 15.51 7.40
C ALA A 311 -5.34 16.21 8.26
N SER A 312 -4.60 17.13 7.64
CA SER A 312 -3.66 18.00 8.35
C SER A 312 -4.46 19.11 9.05
N LEU A 313 -3.85 19.82 10.00
CA LEU A 313 -4.51 20.94 10.65
C LEU A 313 -4.97 22.03 9.65
N GLU A 314 -4.21 22.26 8.58
CA GLU A 314 -4.59 23.17 7.48
C GLU A 314 -5.88 22.71 6.79
N GLU A 315 -5.97 21.43 6.43
CA GLU A 315 -7.13 20.84 5.77
C GLU A 315 -8.38 20.85 6.67
N ILE A 316 -8.20 20.61 7.98
CA ILE A 316 -9.26 20.75 8.98
C ILE A 316 -9.79 22.19 9.00
N ARG A 317 -8.89 23.19 9.03
CA ARG A 317 -9.27 24.62 9.07
C ARG A 317 -9.97 25.07 7.80
N LEU A 318 -9.52 24.62 6.63
CA LEU A 318 -10.18 24.89 5.35
C LEU A 318 -11.61 24.32 5.37
N THR A 319 -11.77 23.08 5.83
CA THR A 319 -13.08 22.43 5.96
C THR A 319 -13.97 23.18 6.96
N ALA A 320 -13.44 23.54 8.13
CA ALA A 320 -14.15 24.30 9.15
C ALA A 320 -14.61 25.67 8.64
N SER A 321 -13.77 26.35 7.86
CA SER A 321 -14.12 27.64 7.23
C SER A 321 -15.25 27.48 6.21
N ALA A 322 -15.20 26.46 5.35
CA ALA A 322 -16.27 26.18 4.39
C ALA A 322 -17.58 25.82 5.12
N VAL A 323 -17.51 24.99 6.17
CA VAL A 323 -18.67 24.62 7.00
C VAL A 323 -19.29 25.84 7.67
N ARG A 324 -18.47 26.76 8.19
CA ARG A 324 -18.93 28.01 8.82
C ARG A 324 -19.83 28.84 7.90
N ALA A 325 -19.47 28.94 6.63
CA ALA A 325 -20.22 29.74 5.65
C ALA A 325 -21.68 29.28 5.50
N HIS A 326 -21.96 27.99 5.76
CA HIS A 326 -23.31 27.45 5.80
C HIS A 326 -23.92 27.50 7.20
N ALA A 327 -23.15 27.16 8.23
CA ALA A 327 -23.63 27.09 9.62
C ALA A 327 -24.07 28.45 10.16
N GLU A 328 -23.38 29.54 9.82
CA GLU A 328 -23.77 30.91 10.19
C GLU A 328 -25.13 31.32 9.59
N MET A 329 -25.56 30.67 8.50
CA MET A 329 -26.87 30.86 7.89
C MET A 329 -27.95 29.97 8.52
N GLY A 330 -27.64 29.27 9.62
CA GLY A 330 -28.55 28.38 10.36
C GLY A 330 -28.68 26.97 9.78
N ALA A 331 -27.89 26.62 8.76
CA ALA A 331 -27.88 25.27 8.21
C ALA A 331 -27.14 24.30 9.13
N ARG A 332 -27.49 23.01 9.05
CA ARG A 332 -26.75 21.91 9.69
C ARG A 332 -26.60 20.76 8.71
N ILE A 333 -25.50 20.02 8.83
CA ILE A 333 -25.21 18.82 8.05
C ILE A 333 -26.18 17.72 8.52
N PRO A 334 -27.09 17.24 7.66
CA PRO A 334 -28.06 16.22 8.05
C PRO A 334 -27.38 14.85 8.23
N GLY A 335 -27.75 14.13 9.29
CA GLY A 335 -27.44 12.71 9.45
C GLY A 335 -25.95 12.34 9.52
N GLY A 336 -25.07 13.26 9.93
CA GLY A 336 -23.64 12.97 10.08
C GLY A 336 -22.93 12.70 8.76
N ARG A 337 -23.39 13.31 7.66
CA ARG A 337 -22.96 12.98 6.29
C ARG A 337 -21.63 13.57 5.83
N LEU A 338 -20.91 14.24 6.73
CA LEU A 338 -19.52 14.65 6.51
C LEU A 338 -18.64 13.95 7.53
N TRP A 339 -17.79 13.05 7.08
CA TRP A 339 -16.77 12.40 7.90
C TRP A 339 -15.41 13.02 7.59
N MET A 340 -14.74 13.51 8.62
CA MET A 340 -13.39 14.04 8.51
C MET A 340 -12.44 13.18 9.33
N PHE A 341 -11.46 12.60 8.67
CA PHE A 341 -10.48 11.68 9.27
C PHE A 341 -9.18 12.43 9.54
N THR A 342 -8.63 12.33 10.74
CA THR A 342 -7.38 13.02 11.11
C THR A 342 -6.53 12.20 12.10
N SER A 343 -5.30 12.64 12.38
CA SER A 343 -4.44 12.04 13.42
C SER A 343 -4.87 12.50 14.81
N ARG A 344 -4.45 11.80 15.88
CA ARG A 344 -4.72 12.23 17.26
C ARG A 344 -4.12 13.60 17.55
N GLU A 345 -2.94 13.87 17.00
CA GLU A 345 -2.18 15.10 17.17
C GLU A 345 -2.94 16.28 16.53
N ASN A 346 -3.34 16.15 15.27
CA ASN A 346 -4.09 17.19 14.58
C ASN A 346 -5.50 17.36 15.14
N HIS A 347 -6.15 16.28 15.59
CA HIS A 347 -7.41 16.35 16.33
C HIS A 347 -7.25 17.21 17.60
N ALA A 348 -6.19 17.01 18.38
CA ALA A 348 -5.94 17.80 19.59
C ALA A 348 -5.65 19.28 19.28
N LEU A 349 -4.90 19.56 18.20
CA LEU A 349 -4.65 20.94 17.75
C LEU A 349 -5.92 21.64 17.28
N ALA A 350 -6.78 20.95 16.51
CA ALA A 350 -8.05 21.47 16.05
C ALA A 350 -9.07 21.66 17.18
N ALA A 351 -8.99 20.85 18.25
CA ALA A 351 -9.76 21.07 19.47
C ALA A 351 -9.32 22.35 20.17
N ALA A 352 -8.01 22.62 20.23
CA ALA A 352 -7.45 23.77 20.92
C ALA A 352 -7.78 25.11 20.25
N ASP A 353 -7.93 25.15 18.92
CA ASP A 353 -8.28 26.38 18.19
C ASP A 353 -9.78 26.54 17.87
N GLY A 354 -10.62 25.60 18.31
CA GLY A 354 -12.06 25.63 18.15
C GLY A 354 -12.59 25.11 16.81
N SER A 355 -11.71 24.73 15.87
CA SER A 355 -12.13 24.17 14.57
C SER A 355 -12.94 22.88 14.74
N LEU A 356 -12.55 22.03 15.69
CA LEU A 356 -13.25 20.77 15.97
C LEU A 356 -14.70 21.03 16.41
N ALA A 357 -14.89 21.93 17.38
CA ALA A 357 -16.21 22.26 17.91
C ALA A 357 -17.12 22.80 16.81
N LEU A 358 -16.62 23.69 15.94
CA LEU A 358 -17.38 24.24 14.82
C LEU A 358 -17.89 23.15 13.87
N LEU A 359 -17.04 22.16 13.56
CA LEU A 359 -17.37 21.05 12.67
C LEU A 359 -18.43 20.14 13.30
N GLU A 360 -18.20 19.70 14.53
CA GLU A 360 -19.11 18.78 15.24
C GLU A 360 -20.46 19.44 15.57
N GLU A 361 -20.46 20.70 16.00
CA GLU A 361 -21.69 21.47 16.23
C GLU A 361 -22.48 21.67 14.93
N SER A 362 -21.81 21.68 13.78
CA SER A 362 -22.48 21.76 12.47
C SER A 362 -23.00 20.41 11.96
N GLY A 363 -22.72 19.31 12.68
CA GLY A 363 -23.17 17.96 12.35
C GLY A 363 -22.17 17.11 11.57
N ALA A 364 -20.90 17.53 11.47
CA ALA A 364 -19.83 16.68 10.94
C ALA A 364 -19.40 15.63 11.99
N VAL A 365 -18.89 14.50 11.53
CA VAL A 365 -18.27 13.46 12.36
C VAL A 365 -16.77 13.54 12.16
N VAL A 366 -16.03 13.90 13.22
CA VAL A 366 -14.57 13.96 13.17
C VAL A 366 -14.01 12.70 13.82
N LEU A 367 -13.24 11.95 13.03
CA LEU A 367 -12.70 10.64 13.37
C LEU A 367 -11.19 10.74 13.49
N LYS A 368 -10.63 10.16 14.55
CA LYS A 368 -9.20 9.93 14.74
C LYS A 368 -8.91 8.43 14.67
N ASP A 369 -7.62 8.06 14.66
CA ASP A 369 -7.13 6.67 14.68
C ASP A 369 -7.47 5.79 13.47
N THR A 370 -8.41 6.20 12.64
CA THR A 370 -8.82 5.50 11.43
C THR A 370 -8.55 6.34 10.18
N CYS A 371 -8.59 5.70 9.02
CA CYS A 371 -8.52 6.39 7.73
C CYS A 371 -9.61 5.87 6.78
N PRO A 372 -9.96 6.64 5.74
CA PRO A 372 -11.02 6.25 4.81
C PRO A 372 -10.83 4.88 4.17
N GLU A 373 -9.59 4.53 3.83
CA GLU A 373 -9.24 3.28 3.12
C GLU A 373 -9.56 2.04 3.95
N VAL A 374 -9.27 2.06 5.26
CA VAL A 374 -9.35 0.87 6.11
C VAL A 374 -10.64 0.78 6.93
N THR A 375 -11.56 1.73 6.72
CA THR A 375 -12.87 1.79 7.37
C THR A 375 -13.87 0.91 6.63
N PRO A 376 -14.51 -0.08 7.30
CA PRO A 376 -15.51 -0.92 6.66
C PRO A 376 -16.88 -0.23 6.61
N TYR A 377 -17.15 0.53 5.57
CA TYR A 377 -18.43 1.24 5.42
C TYR A 377 -19.63 0.29 5.39
N ASN A 378 -20.71 0.66 6.09
CA ASN A 378 -21.98 -0.05 6.03
C ASN A 378 -22.64 0.15 4.66
N ARG A 379 -22.70 -0.93 3.87
CA ARG A 379 -23.23 -0.95 2.50
C ARG A 379 -24.74 -0.82 2.42
N GLU A 380 -25.47 -0.96 3.52
CA GLU A 380 -26.89 -0.61 3.58
C GLU A 380 -27.11 0.91 3.55
N ARG A 381 -26.08 1.69 3.93
CA ARG A 381 -26.14 3.15 4.07
C ARG A 381 -25.34 3.88 3.00
N PHE A 382 -24.10 3.48 2.76
CA PHE A 382 -23.14 4.23 1.96
C PHE A 382 -22.79 3.47 0.70
N ASN A 383 -23.22 3.99 -0.45
CA ASN A 383 -23.06 3.36 -1.77
C ASN A 383 -22.40 4.26 -2.82
N HIS A 384 -22.27 5.57 -2.56
CA HIS A 384 -21.45 6.50 -3.33
C HIS A 384 -20.82 7.53 -2.38
N LEU A 385 -19.49 7.64 -2.41
CA LEU A 385 -18.72 8.57 -1.60
C LEU A 385 -18.27 9.78 -2.42
N LEU A 386 -18.14 10.94 -1.77
CA LEU A 386 -17.49 12.12 -2.34
C LEU A 386 -16.29 12.50 -1.47
N THR A 387 -15.15 12.77 -2.07
CA THR A 387 -13.93 13.10 -1.34
C THR A 387 -13.15 14.24 -2.01
N ASN A 388 -12.18 14.83 -1.30
CA ASN A 388 -11.27 15.83 -1.84
C ASN A 388 -9.92 15.28 -2.29
N SER A 389 -9.77 13.95 -2.31
CA SER A 389 -8.49 13.29 -2.51
C SER A 389 -8.57 12.17 -3.54
N MET A 390 -7.62 12.15 -4.48
CA MET A 390 -7.40 11.02 -5.38
C MET A 390 -6.88 9.76 -4.67
N LYS A 391 -6.21 9.86 -3.51
CA LYS A 391 -5.83 8.66 -2.75
C LYS A 391 -7.08 7.93 -2.23
N ALA A 392 -7.97 8.64 -1.55
CA ALA A 392 -9.28 8.12 -1.16
C ALA A 392 -10.04 7.52 -2.35
N GLU A 393 -10.18 8.25 -3.48
CA GLU A 393 -10.88 7.72 -4.65
C GLU A 393 -10.26 6.41 -5.15
N HIS A 394 -8.94 6.37 -5.34
CA HIS A 394 -8.23 5.20 -5.84
C HIS A 394 -8.43 3.96 -4.95
N TYR A 395 -8.33 4.13 -3.63
CA TYR A 395 -8.42 3.00 -2.70
C TYR A 395 -9.86 2.62 -2.32
N LEU A 396 -10.80 3.57 -2.25
CA LEU A 396 -12.21 3.30 -1.94
C LEU A 396 -12.93 2.62 -3.11
N THR A 397 -12.54 2.94 -4.35
CA THR A 397 -13.04 2.26 -5.56
C THR A 397 -12.42 0.87 -5.76
N SER A 398 -11.26 0.61 -5.15
CA SER A 398 -10.54 -0.67 -5.23
C SER A 398 -11.25 -1.83 -4.50
N GLY A 399 -10.73 -3.05 -4.67
CA GLY A 399 -11.27 -4.30 -4.13
C GLY A 399 -11.56 -4.34 -2.61
N LEU A 400 -10.95 -3.47 -1.80
CA LEU A 400 -11.15 -3.47 -0.34
C LEU A 400 -12.56 -3.01 0.08
N ASN A 401 -13.05 -1.92 -0.51
CA ASN A 401 -14.38 -1.36 -0.19
C ASN A 401 -15.34 -1.41 -1.39
N ARG A 402 -14.82 -1.34 -2.63
CA ARG A 402 -15.58 -1.37 -3.89
C ARG A 402 -16.74 -0.38 -3.91
N ILE A 403 -16.48 0.85 -3.45
CA ILE A 403 -17.49 1.91 -3.39
C ILE A 403 -17.19 2.95 -4.47
N PRO A 404 -18.14 3.23 -5.38
CA PRO A 404 -18.05 4.38 -6.28
C PRO A 404 -17.69 5.62 -5.48
N THR A 405 -16.64 6.32 -5.91
CA THR A 405 -16.14 7.51 -5.22
C THR A 405 -15.87 8.60 -6.24
N SER A 406 -16.37 9.79 -5.96
CA SER A 406 -16.15 11.00 -6.77
C SER A 406 -15.18 11.94 -6.06
N VAL A 407 -14.55 12.84 -6.81
CA VAL A 407 -13.63 13.85 -6.27
C VAL A 407 -14.12 15.25 -6.57
N ALA A 408 -14.09 16.13 -5.56
CA ALA A 408 -14.35 17.55 -5.70
C ALA A 408 -13.47 18.36 -4.72
N ASP A 409 -13.43 19.68 -4.85
CA ASP A 409 -12.77 20.50 -3.83
C ASP A 409 -13.52 20.48 -2.48
N ILE A 410 -12.89 20.99 -1.42
CA ILE A 410 -13.45 20.97 -0.07
C ILE A 410 -14.76 21.77 0.00
N GLU A 411 -14.86 22.89 -0.72
CA GLU A 411 -16.07 23.72 -0.71
C GLU A 411 -17.26 22.98 -1.32
N ALA A 412 -17.07 22.33 -2.47
CA ALA A 412 -18.08 21.49 -3.10
C ALA A 412 -18.42 20.27 -2.24
N CYS A 413 -17.42 19.61 -1.63
CA CYS A 413 -17.64 18.52 -0.68
C CYS A 413 -18.54 18.97 0.48
N VAL A 414 -18.25 20.12 1.09
CA VAL A 414 -19.07 20.69 2.17
C VAL A 414 -20.48 21.06 1.68
N ALA A 415 -20.61 21.66 0.50
CA ALA A 415 -21.92 21.96 -0.08
C ALA A 415 -22.79 20.70 -0.27
N HIS A 416 -22.19 19.60 -0.74
CA HIS A 416 -22.84 18.28 -0.83
C HIS A 416 -23.20 17.69 0.54
N ALA A 417 -22.37 17.92 1.57
CA ALA A 417 -22.68 17.48 2.92
C ALA A 417 -23.91 18.19 3.48
N PHE A 418 -24.05 19.51 3.26
CA PHE A 418 -25.22 20.28 3.70
C PHE A 418 -26.47 20.01 2.86
N ASN A 419 -26.31 19.75 1.55
CA ASN A 419 -27.42 19.50 0.64
C ASN A 419 -27.34 18.10 0.00
N PRO A 420 -28.03 17.10 0.60
CA PRO A 420 -28.21 15.76 0.04
C PRO A 420 -28.69 15.68 -1.41
N GLU A 421 -29.40 16.70 -1.87
CA GLU A 421 -30.09 16.75 -3.15
C GLU A 421 -29.35 17.61 -4.18
N LEU A 422 -28.12 18.05 -3.90
CA LEU A 422 -27.35 18.94 -4.78
C LEU A 422 -27.10 18.32 -6.16
N VAL A 423 -26.91 17.00 -6.21
CA VAL A 423 -26.90 16.21 -7.44
C VAL A 423 -27.89 15.07 -7.27
N GLN A 424 -28.83 14.97 -8.21
CA GLN A 424 -29.83 13.90 -8.25
C GLN A 424 -29.60 13.03 -9.47
N GLY A 425 -29.62 11.71 -9.27
CA GLY A 425 -29.39 10.74 -10.32
C GLY A 425 -29.22 9.34 -9.72
N PRO A 426 -29.22 8.29 -10.53
CA PRO A 426 -28.88 6.96 -10.04
C PRO A 426 -27.49 6.99 -9.38
N ARG A 427 -27.32 6.23 -8.30
CA ARG A 427 -25.99 6.06 -7.73
C ARG A 427 -25.04 5.55 -8.82
N PRO A 428 -23.84 6.12 -8.98
CA PRO A 428 -22.86 5.58 -9.89
C PRO A 428 -22.62 4.11 -9.58
N ASN A 429 -22.44 3.30 -10.61
CA ASN A 429 -21.94 1.95 -10.47
C ASN A 429 -20.48 1.98 -10.93
N LEU A 430 -19.60 1.29 -10.21
CA LEU A 430 -18.22 1.07 -10.68
C LEU A 430 -18.21 0.34 -12.04
N GLY A 431 -19.33 -0.29 -12.42
CA GLY A 431 -19.47 -1.18 -13.55
C GLY A 431 -18.75 -2.50 -13.29
N ASP A 432 -18.92 -3.45 -14.20
CA ASP A 432 -17.93 -4.51 -14.41
C ASP A 432 -16.70 -3.91 -15.09
N ARG A 433 -16.09 -2.87 -14.50
CA ARG A 433 -14.77 -2.43 -14.94
C ARG A 433 -13.85 -3.60 -14.60
N SER A 434 -13.66 -4.49 -15.56
CA SER A 434 -12.52 -5.38 -15.58
C SER A 434 -11.32 -4.46 -15.38
N HIS A 435 -10.59 -4.63 -14.28
CA HIS A 435 -9.19 -4.27 -14.32
C HIS A 435 -8.65 -4.88 -15.62
N HIS A 436 -7.83 -4.15 -16.36
CA HIS A 436 -7.21 -4.72 -17.55
C HIS A 436 -6.34 -5.89 -17.07
N VAL A 437 -6.94 -7.08 -16.99
CA VAL A 437 -6.24 -8.32 -16.70
C VAL A 437 -5.44 -8.57 -17.97
N PRO A 438 -4.10 -8.58 -17.89
CA PRO A 438 -3.28 -8.92 -19.03
C PRO A 438 -3.77 -10.23 -19.64
N GLN A 439 -3.93 -10.26 -20.97
CA GLN A 439 -4.24 -11.53 -21.64
C GLN A 439 -3.08 -12.50 -21.41
N SER A 440 -3.42 -13.72 -21.01
CA SER A 440 -2.45 -14.79 -20.84
C SER A 440 -1.84 -15.17 -22.19
N ASN A 441 -0.52 -15.37 -22.20
CA ASN A 441 0.24 -15.84 -23.35
C ASN A 441 0.64 -17.32 -23.21
N VAL A 442 0.05 -18.04 -22.25
CA VAL A 442 0.38 -19.44 -22.01
C VAL A 442 -0.07 -20.30 -23.18
N SER A 443 0.84 -21.13 -23.67
CA SER A 443 0.54 -22.21 -24.62
C SER A 443 0.84 -23.56 -23.98
N HIS A 444 0.05 -24.58 -24.32
CA HIS A 444 0.28 -25.95 -23.83
C HIS A 444 1.66 -26.49 -24.28
N GLN A 445 2.34 -27.18 -23.36
CA GLN A 445 3.66 -27.77 -23.54
C GLN A 445 3.59 -29.30 -23.49
N ASP A 446 4.16 -29.96 -24.50
CA ASP A 446 4.23 -31.44 -24.58
C ASP A 446 5.56 -32.03 -24.06
N ALA A 447 6.65 -31.25 -24.13
CA ALA A 447 7.99 -31.73 -23.77
C ALA A 447 8.15 -31.92 -22.26
N GLY A 448 9.09 -32.74 -21.80
CA GLY A 448 9.49 -32.72 -20.38
C GLY A 448 10.08 -31.37 -19.97
N CYS A 449 9.97 -30.99 -18.70
CA CYS A 449 10.51 -29.72 -18.19
C CYS A 449 11.25 -29.97 -16.86
N ALA A 450 12.45 -29.40 -16.75
CA ALA A 450 13.25 -29.35 -15.55
C ALA A 450 13.98 -28.00 -15.52
N LEU A 451 13.68 -27.17 -14.52
CA LEU A 451 14.20 -25.82 -14.36
C LEU A 451 15.05 -25.73 -13.10
N ALA A 452 16.03 -24.84 -13.11
CA ALA A 452 16.85 -24.51 -11.95
C ALA A 452 16.63 -23.05 -11.54
N GLY A 453 16.31 -22.82 -10.28
CA GLY A 453 16.12 -21.51 -9.69
C GLY A 453 16.69 -21.42 -8.28
N GLU A 454 16.25 -20.41 -7.54
CA GLU A 454 16.73 -20.08 -6.20
C GLU A 454 15.61 -20.26 -5.16
N GLY A 455 16.00 -20.69 -3.96
CA GLY A 455 15.09 -20.76 -2.81
C GLY A 455 15.47 -19.75 -1.72
N LEU A 456 14.62 -19.64 -0.70
CA LEU A 456 14.93 -18.79 0.44
C LEU A 456 16.06 -19.40 1.29
N SER A 457 16.94 -18.55 1.82
CA SER A 457 18.07 -18.99 2.63
C SER A 457 17.65 -19.52 3.99
N SER A 458 16.55 -18.98 4.53
CA SER A 458 15.95 -19.41 5.79
C SER A 458 15.31 -20.79 5.74
N GLN A 459 15.02 -21.31 4.54
CA GLN A 459 14.34 -22.58 4.39
C GLN A 459 15.33 -23.75 4.41
N PRO A 460 14.99 -24.87 5.09
CA PRO A 460 15.79 -26.08 5.01
C PRO A 460 15.65 -26.73 3.62
N GLU A 461 16.30 -27.88 3.44
CA GLU A 461 15.98 -28.76 2.30
C GLU A 461 14.50 -29.17 2.36
N TYR A 462 13.85 -29.19 1.21
CA TYR A 462 12.47 -29.63 1.10
C TYR A 462 12.23 -30.34 -0.24
N ARG A 463 11.20 -31.18 -0.25
CA ARG A 463 10.67 -31.84 -1.45
C ARG A 463 9.16 -31.80 -1.41
N VAL A 464 8.56 -31.13 -2.39
CA VAL A 464 7.10 -31.04 -2.55
C VAL A 464 6.72 -31.66 -3.89
N VAL A 465 5.71 -32.52 -3.88
CA VAL A 465 5.09 -33.05 -5.10
C VAL A 465 3.61 -32.67 -5.06
N GLY A 466 3.12 -32.04 -6.12
CA GLY A 466 1.74 -31.57 -6.17
C GLY A 466 1.29 -31.17 -7.57
N ARG A 467 -0.02 -30.98 -7.73
CA ARG A 467 -0.58 -30.47 -8.98
C ARG A 467 -0.30 -28.97 -9.08
N ALA A 468 0.31 -28.55 -10.18
CA ALA A 468 0.60 -27.16 -10.48
C ALA A 468 -0.69 -26.40 -10.79
N MET A 469 -0.79 -25.19 -10.26
CA MET A 469 -1.80 -24.21 -10.62
C MET A 469 -1.06 -23.02 -11.21
N VAL A 470 -1.16 -22.82 -12.53
CA VAL A 470 -0.22 -21.98 -13.29
C VAL A 470 -0.93 -20.82 -13.96
N THR A 471 -0.32 -19.64 -13.88
CA THR A 471 -0.69 -18.47 -14.69
C THR A 471 0.54 -17.63 -15.01
N ASP A 472 0.52 -16.90 -16.13
CA ASP A 472 1.47 -15.85 -16.47
C ASP A 472 0.94 -14.44 -16.12
N VAL A 473 -0.21 -14.38 -15.43
CA VAL A 473 -0.82 -13.15 -14.93
C VAL A 473 -0.51 -12.99 -13.44
N PRO A 474 -0.12 -11.79 -12.96
CA PRO A 474 0.09 -11.53 -11.53
C PRO A 474 -1.15 -11.80 -10.68
N ILE A 475 -0.97 -12.34 -9.48
CA ILE A 475 -2.06 -12.58 -8.52
C ILE A 475 -2.15 -11.42 -7.52
N THR A 476 -3.35 -10.86 -7.36
CA THR A 476 -3.62 -9.82 -6.36
C THR A 476 -4.27 -10.41 -5.12
N TYR A 477 -3.49 -10.67 -4.06
CA TYR A 477 -4.01 -11.31 -2.84
C TYR A 477 -5.06 -10.47 -2.09
N LEU A 478 -4.81 -9.18 -1.88
CA LEU A 478 -5.76 -8.33 -1.18
C LEU A 478 -6.89 -7.92 -2.13
N GLY A 479 -8.12 -8.35 -1.82
CA GLY A 479 -9.32 -7.96 -2.55
C GLY A 479 -9.76 -8.93 -3.64
N TYR A 480 -8.87 -9.83 -4.10
CA TYR A 480 -9.18 -10.80 -5.17
C TYR A 480 -8.78 -12.25 -4.86
N VAL A 481 -8.21 -12.51 -3.68
CA VAL A 481 -8.16 -13.86 -3.13
C VAL A 481 -9.05 -13.87 -1.89
N ASP A 482 -10.09 -14.70 -1.91
CA ASP A 482 -10.96 -14.88 -0.78
C ASP A 482 -10.16 -15.39 0.42
N ARG A 483 -10.29 -14.68 1.54
CA ARG A 483 -9.43 -14.87 2.73
C ARG A 483 -9.83 -16.09 3.55
N GLU A 484 -11.03 -16.61 3.33
CA GLU A 484 -11.60 -17.76 4.02
C GLU A 484 -11.50 -19.03 3.17
N THR A 485 -11.76 -18.95 1.87
CA THR A 485 -11.77 -20.10 0.96
C THR A 485 -10.46 -20.30 0.20
N GLY A 486 -9.69 -19.22 -0.01
CA GLY A 486 -8.51 -19.23 -0.87
C GLY A 486 -8.83 -19.24 -2.37
N GLU A 487 -10.09 -19.00 -2.74
CA GLU A 487 -10.53 -18.86 -4.14
C GLU A 487 -10.04 -17.55 -4.73
N ILE A 488 -9.52 -17.59 -5.97
CA ILE A 488 -9.22 -16.38 -6.73
C ILE A 488 -10.54 -15.85 -7.30
N ASP A 489 -11.02 -14.72 -6.79
CA ASP A 489 -12.19 -13.97 -7.25
C ASP A 489 -11.70 -12.73 -8.01
N GLU A 490 -11.22 -12.96 -9.23
CA GLU A 490 -10.73 -11.91 -10.13
C GLU A 490 -11.26 -12.16 -11.53
N ARG A 491 -12.44 -11.64 -11.81
CA ARG A 491 -13.10 -11.84 -13.10
C ARG A 491 -12.19 -11.49 -14.29
N GLY A 492 -11.96 -12.48 -15.15
CA GLY A 492 -11.08 -12.37 -16.32
C GLY A 492 -9.65 -12.87 -16.08
N HIS A 493 -9.27 -13.12 -14.83
CA HIS A 493 -8.04 -13.82 -14.49
C HIS A 493 -8.11 -15.29 -14.93
N PRO A 494 -7.02 -15.89 -15.46
CA PRO A 494 -7.02 -17.29 -15.92
C PRO A 494 -7.38 -18.31 -14.83
N LEU A 495 -7.22 -17.92 -13.57
CA LEU A 495 -7.48 -18.75 -12.38
C LEU A 495 -8.76 -18.37 -11.63
N ASP A 496 -9.60 -17.51 -12.19
CA ASP A 496 -10.86 -17.07 -11.57
C ASP A 496 -11.75 -18.26 -11.16
N GLY A 497 -12.34 -18.19 -9.96
CA GLY A 497 -13.21 -19.21 -9.38
C GLY A 497 -12.51 -20.46 -8.87
N ARG A 498 -11.18 -20.46 -8.73
CA ARG A 498 -10.40 -21.65 -8.32
C ARG A 498 -9.68 -21.45 -6.99
N PRO A 499 -9.76 -22.41 -6.05
CA PRO A 499 -9.03 -22.35 -4.78
C PRO A 499 -7.56 -22.72 -4.94
N ILE A 500 -6.68 -21.98 -4.27
CA ILE A 500 -5.22 -22.24 -4.25
C ILE A 500 -4.82 -23.39 -3.31
N GLU A 501 -5.74 -23.86 -2.48
CA GLU A 501 -5.50 -24.89 -1.46
C GLU A 501 -4.84 -26.14 -2.03
N GLY A 502 -3.73 -26.56 -1.42
CA GLY A 502 -3.06 -27.81 -1.75
C GLY A 502 -2.27 -27.79 -3.07
N LYS A 503 -2.25 -26.67 -3.81
CA LYS A 503 -1.59 -26.56 -5.12
C LYS A 503 -0.14 -26.11 -5.00
N VAL A 504 0.67 -26.49 -5.99
CA VAL A 504 1.94 -25.80 -6.27
C VAL A 504 1.59 -24.59 -7.14
N LEU A 505 1.55 -23.41 -6.54
CA LEU A 505 1.08 -22.19 -7.20
C LEU A 505 2.23 -21.53 -7.97
N ILE A 506 2.10 -21.42 -9.29
CA ILE A 506 3.13 -20.89 -10.20
C ILE A 506 2.60 -19.64 -10.89
N TYR A 507 3.22 -18.48 -10.63
CA TYR A 507 2.76 -17.18 -11.16
C TYR A 507 3.90 -16.16 -11.19
N PRO A 508 3.83 -15.07 -11.97
CA PRO A 508 5.00 -14.20 -12.18
C PRO A 508 5.48 -13.52 -10.90
N LYS A 509 4.55 -12.82 -10.24
CA LYS A 509 4.69 -12.16 -8.94
C LYS A 509 3.32 -11.72 -8.44
N GLY A 510 3.24 -11.33 -7.18
CA GLY A 510 2.05 -10.71 -6.62
C GLY A 510 1.94 -9.23 -7.03
N SER A 511 0.71 -8.73 -7.08
CA SER A 511 0.37 -7.32 -7.29
C SER A 511 -0.46 -6.75 -6.15
N GLY A 512 -0.55 -5.41 -6.08
CA GLY A 512 -1.42 -4.69 -5.15
C GLY A 512 -0.75 -4.20 -3.87
N SER A 513 -1.48 -4.29 -2.76
CA SER A 513 -1.14 -3.63 -1.49
C SER A 513 -0.04 -4.33 -0.70
N THR A 514 0.70 -3.55 0.09
CA THR A 514 1.81 -3.97 0.97
C THR A 514 1.37 -4.85 2.15
N VAL A 515 0.06 -5.02 2.35
CA VAL A 515 -0.54 -5.92 3.37
C VAL A 515 -0.95 -7.29 2.82
N ALA A 516 -0.80 -7.52 1.52
CA ALA A 516 -1.07 -8.81 0.86
C ALA A 516 -0.48 -10.05 1.59
N PRO A 517 0.73 -10.02 2.17
CA PRO A 517 1.27 -11.16 2.88
C PRO A 517 0.37 -11.70 4.00
N TYR A 518 -0.40 -10.84 4.70
CA TYR A 518 -1.28 -11.28 5.78
C TYR A 518 -2.46 -12.12 5.29
N VAL A 519 -2.90 -11.93 4.04
CA VAL A 519 -3.93 -12.79 3.40
C VAL A 519 -3.36 -14.20 3.23
N LEU A 520 -2.17 -14.32 2.63
CA LEU A 520 -1.51 -15.60 2.44
C LEU A 520 -1.25 -16.31 3.77
N MET A 521 -0.77 -15.59 4.79
CA MET A 521 -0.60 -16.15 6.14
C MET A 521 -1.91 -16.66 6.73
N GLY A 522 -3.00 -15.90 6.60
CA GLY A 522 -4.33 -16.29 7.06
C GLY A 522 -4.82 -17.59 6.43
N LEU A 523 -4.57 -17.79 5.13
CA LEU A 523 -4.89 -19.03 4.42
C LEU A 523 -4.04 -20.20 4.91
N MET A 524 -2.73 -19.98 5.11
CA MET A 524 -1.82 -21.00 5.66
C MET A 524 -2.28 -21.47 7.04
N TYR A 525 -2.62 -20.55 7.97
CA TYR A 525 -3.10 -20.91 9.30
C TYR A 525 -4.45 -21.64 9.32
N ARG A 526 -5.27 -21.48 8.27
CA ARG A 526 -6.54 -22.19 8.10
C ARG A 526 -6.38 -23.52 7.35
N GLY A 527 -5.17 -23.85 6.89
CA GLY A 527 -4.93 -25.02 6.04
C GLY A 527 -5.51 -24.87 4.62
N ARG A 528 -5.81 -23.65 4.19
CA ARG A 528 -6.36 -23.30 2.86
C ARG A 528 -5.31 -22.75 1.89
N GLY A 529 -4.05 -22.67 2.34
CA GLY A 529 -2.96 -22.16 1.53
C GLY A 529 -2.40 -23.17 0.51
N PRO A 530 -1.52 -22.70 -0.39
CA PRO A 530 -0.81 -23.57 -1.32
C PRO A 530 0.21 -24.46 -0.58
N THR A 531 0.66 -25.53 -1.24
CA THR A 531 1.73 -26.42 -0.72
C THR A 531 3.14 -25.93 -1.07
N ALA A 532 3.27 -25.16 -2.15
CA ALA A 532 4.49 -24.44 -2.51
C ALA A 532 4.13 -23.24 -3.40
N ILE A 533 4.99 -22.22 -3.41
CA ILE A 533 4.91 -21.09 -4.35
C ILE A 533 6.18 -21.07 -5.22
N VAL A 534 5.98 -20.94 -6.54
CA VAL A 534 7.03 -20.75 -7.52
C VAL A 534 6.74 -19.44 -8.24
N ASN A 535 7.62 -18.45 -8.07
CA ASN A 535 7.51 -17.19 -8.80
C ASN A 535 8.53 -17.09 -9.94
N ARG A 536 8.15 -16.43 -11.04
CA ARG A 536 9.14 -16.03 -12.05
C ARG A 536 10.07 -14.97 -11.47
N ASP A 537 9.45 -13.91 -10.95
CA ASP A 537 10.12 -12.76 -10.38
C ASP A 537 10.09 -12.83 -8.85
N VAL A 538 11.07 -12.18 -8.22
CA VAL A 538 11.04 -11.93 -6.77
C VAL A 538 9.75 -11.21 -6.38
N CYS A 539 9.00 -11.76 -5.44
CA CYS A 539 7.72 -11.20 -5.01
C CYS A 539 7.75 -10.70 -3.56
N PRO A 540 7.82 -9.38 -3.30
CA PRO A 540 7.77 -8.84 -1.93
C PRO A 540 6.41 -9.03 -1.24
N LEU A 541 5.38 -9.50 -1.96
CA LEU A 541 4.02 -9.69 -1.44
C LEU A 541 3.70 -11.14 -1.02
N SER A 542 4.49 -12.13 -1.46
CA SER A 542 4.33 -13.54 -1.06
C SER A 542 5.54 -14.06 -0.26
N LEU A 543 6.75 -13.59 -0.59
CA LEU A 543 7.99 -14.00 0.07
C LEU A 543 7.95 -13.80 1.60
N PRO A 544 7.48 -12.67 2.15
CA PRO A 544 7.51 -12.48 3.61
C PRO A 544 6.69 -13.52 4.38
N ALA A 545 5.50 -13.84 3.88
CA ALA A 545 4.66 -14.89 4.47
C ALA A 545 5.33 -16.27 4.34
N ALA A 546 5.94 -16.55 3.18
CA ALA A 546 6.58 -17.83 2.93
C ALA A 546 7.84 -18.06 3.76
N SER A 547 8.65 -17.02 3.95
CA SER A 547 9.82 -17.02 4.85
C SER A 547 9.40 -17.28 6.30
N LEU A 548 8.41 -16.53 6.80
CA LEU A 548 7.99 -16.60 8.21
C LEU A 548 7.28 -17.91 8.57
N LEU A 549 6.47 -18.47 7.66
CA LEU A 549 5.69 -19.69 7.89
C LEU A 549 6.35 -20.96 7.35
N GLY A 550 7.53 -20.85 6.72
CA GLY A 550 8.22 -22.00 6.14
C GLY A 550 7.47 -22.66 4.98
N LEU A 551 6.63 -21.91 4.25
CA LEU A 551 5.99 -22.39 3.03
C LEU A 551 7.05 -22.50 1.92
N PRO A 552 7.31 -23.69 1.34
CA PRO A 552 8.30 -23.85 0.29
C PRO A 552 8.16 -22.82 -0.83
N TYR A 553 9.24 -22.07 -1.06
CA TYR A 553 9.24 -20.92 -1.97
C TYR A 553 10.45 -20.94 -2.91
N ALA A 554 10.20 -20.70 -4.18
CA ALA A 554 11.24 -20.66 -5.21
C ALA A 554 11.02 -19.51 -6.18
N HIS A 555 12.11 -18.95 -6.70
CA HIS A 555 12.07 -17.88 -7.70
C HIS A 555 13.29 -17.90 -8.64
N GLY A 556 13.31 -17.01 -9.64
CA GLY A 556 14.53 -16.72 -10.41
C GLY A 556 15.05 -17.91 -11.21
N PHE A 557 14.16 -18.62 -11.90
CA PHE A 557 14.50 -19.78 -12.71
C PHE A 557 15.22 -19.40 -14.01
N ASP A 558 15.98 -20.35 -14.56
CA ASP A 558 16.69 -20.26 -15.83
C ASP A 558 15.77 -20.08 -17.05
N GLU A 559 14.54 -20.60 -16.97
CA GLU A 559 13.45 -20.33 -17.90
C GLU A 559 12.18 -19.87 -17.16
N ASP A 560 11.23 -19.23 -17.86
CA ASP A 560 10.00 -18.75 -17.24
C ASP A 560 9.09 -19.93 -16.81
N PRO A 561 8.93 -20.19 -15.50
CA PRO A 561 8.14 -21.32 -15.03
C PRO A 561 6.65 -21.15 -15.35
N CYS A 562 6.17 -19.92 -15.57
CA CYS A 562 4.79 -19.63 -15.96
C CYS A 562 4.47 -20.08 -17.39
N LEU A 563 5.50 -20.25 -18.23
CA LEU A 563 5.35 -20.66 -19.63
C LEU A 563 5.76 -22.12 -19.86
N ALA A 564 6.71 -22.62 -19.07
CA ALA A 564 7.27 -23.97 -19.23
C ALA A 564 6.43 -25.09 -18.57
N VAL A 565 5.62 -24.74 -17.56
CA VAL A 565 4.74 -25.67 -16.83
C VAL A 565 3.28 -25.42 -17.21
N ASN A 566 2.52 -26.47 -17.51
CA ASN A 566 1.09 -26.33 -17.77
C ASN A 566 0.31 -26.30 -16.46
N ASP A 567 -0.81 -25.57 -16.47
CA ASP A 567 -1.81 -25.69 -15.42
C ASP A 567 -2.32 -27.14 -15.34
N GLY A 568 -2.28 -27.75 -14.15
CA GLY A 568 -2.64 -29.14 -13.91
C GLY A 568 -1.49 -30.15 -13.98
N ASP A 569 -0.29 -29.77 -14.39
CA ASP A 569 0.89 -30.66 -14.40
C ASP A 569 1.15 -31.23 -13.00
N LEU A 570 1.58 -32.48 -12.89
CA LEU A 570 2.16 -32.99 -11.65
C LEU A 570 3.62 -32.56 -11.60
N VAL A 571 3.97 -31.73 -10.62
CA VAL A 571 5.32 -31.19 -10.49
C VAL A 571 5.96 -31.59 -9.19
N GLU A 572 7.29 -31.63 -9.21
CA GLU A 572 8.17 -31.80 -8.08
C GLU A 572 9.02 -30.54 -7.91
N VAL A 573 9.04 -29.98 -6.70
CA VAL A 573 9.91 -28.86 -6.32
C VAL A 573 10.85 -29.34 -5.23
N VAL A 574 12.15 -29.33 -5.50
CA VAL A 574 13.20 -29.79 -4.58
C VAL A 574 14.18 -28.67 -4.30
N ARG A 575 14.45 -28.41 -3.02
CA ARG A 575 15.58 -27.57 -2.60
C ARG A 575 16.67 -28.45 -2.02
N GLU A 576 17.86 -28.42 -2.59
CA GLU A 576 19.01 -29.22 -2.17
C GLU A 576 19.95 -28.43 -1.22
N ALA A 577 20.87 -29.15 -0.56
CA ALA A 577 22.00 -28.58 0.16
C ALA A 577 22.82 -27.66 -0.75
N GLY A 578 22.71 -26.34 -0.54
CA GLY A 578 23.36 -25.32 -1.37
C GLY A 578 22.41 -24.20 -1.80
N GLY A 579 21.10 -24.37 -1.61
CA GLY A 579 20.10 -23.31 -1.80
C GLY A 579 19.47 -23.24 -3.20
N ALA A 580 20.00 -24.01 -4.16
CA ALA A 580 19.39 -24.18 -5.47
C ALA A 580 18.06 -24.95 -5.36
N VAL A 581 17.10 -24.54 -6.16
CA VAL A 581 15.79 -25.20 -6.27
C VAL A 581 15.62 -25.76 -7.67
N HIS A 582 15.17 -27.01 -7.76
CA HIS A 582 14.82 -27.69 -8.99
C HIS A 582 13.31 -27.86 -9.09
N LEU A 583 12.72 -27.40 -10.19
CA LEU A 583 11.33 -27.63 -10.54
C LEU A 583 11.29 -28.65 -11.69
N LYS A 584 10.62 -29.78 -11.50
CA LYS A 584 10.52 -30.83 -12.50
C LYS A 584 9.07 -31.22 -12.76
N VAL A 585 8.69 -31.31 -14.03
CA VAL A 585 7.40 -31.89 -14.43
C VAL A 585 7.51 -33.41 -14.44
N LEU A 586 6.70 -34.07 -13.60
CA LEU A 586 6.62 -35.52 -13.50
C LEU A 586 5.57 -36.11 -14.45
N GLU A 587 4.46 -35.42 -14.63
CA GLU A 587 3.35 -35.82 -15.50
C GLU A 587 2.72 -34.55 -16.10
N ARG A 588 2.56 -34.54 -17.43
CA ARG A 588 1.91 -33.42 -18.13
C ARG A 588 0.39 -33.52 -18.02
N ALA A 589 -0.27 -32.38 -17.85
CA ALA A 589 -1.71 -32.27 -17.95
C ALA A 589 -2.19 -32.51 -19.38
N GLU A 590 -3.36 -33.13 -19.51
CA GLU A 590 -4.03 -33.21 -20.81
C GLU A 590 -4.40 -31.80 -21.29
N PRO A 591 -4.35 -31.53 -22.61
CA PRO A 591 -4.76 -30.25 -23.16
C PRO A 591 -6.21 -29.94 -22.74
N GLN A 592 -6.44 -28.76 -22.17
CA GLN A 592 -7.81 -28.27 -21.95
C GLN A 592 -8.37 -27.91 -23.33
N GLY A 593 -9.39 -28.66 -23.77
CA GLY A 593 -9.98 -28.59 -25.11
C GLY A 593 -10.92 -27.42 -25.35
#